data_AF-A0A3D5TKJ5-F1
#
_entry.id   AF-A0A3D5TKJ5-F1
#
_cell.length_a   1.000
_cell.length_b   1.000
_cell.length_c   1.000
_cell.angle_alpha   90.00
_cell.angle_beta   90.00
_cell.angle_gamma   90.00
#
_symmetry.space_group_name_H-M   'P 1'
#
loop_
_entity.id
_entity.type
_entity.pdbx_description
1 polymer ?
#
loop_
_entity_poly.entity_id
_entity_poly.type
_entity_poly.pdbx_seq_one_letter_code
_entity_poly.pdbx_strand_id
1 'polypeptide(L)'
;MSDRIYLNYDDIVKEESVVVDYLVKNSDRFSVTAVIKRPYSQLPPDFNYGVQLQPFVENYIFERKDWLVNFLGYMRHQIMVVCRCCKESRKQLLLMPNVFLPIDNDIPEDICFYRNGKLWFATISHEKIAFAVDVTKADLTFFKENGIKSYI
;
A
#
# COMPACT_ATOMS: atom_id res chain seq x y z
N MET A 1 -17.58 -12.32 -6.20
CA MET A 1 -16.26 -12.27 -5.54
C MET A 1 -15.26 -12.14 -6.66
N SER A 2 -14.50 -11.04 -6.73
CA SER A 2 -13.38 -10.97 -7.67
C SER A 2 -12.34 -11.99 -7.22
N ASP A 3 -11.89 -12.83 -8.14
CA ASP A 3 -10.85 -13.82 -7.86
C ASP A 3 -9.58 -13.10 -7.40
N ARG A 4 -9.07 -13.49 -6.24
CA ARG A 4 -7.80 -13.01 -5.72
C ARG A 4 -6.69 -13.82 -6.36
N ILE A 5 -5.65 -13.13 -6.79
CA ILE A 5 -4.39 -13.77 -7.14
C ILE A 5 -3.39 -13.40 -6.07
N TYR A 6 -2.91 -14.40 -5.36
CA TYR A 6 -1.87 -14.24 -4.37
C TYR A 6 -0.51 -14.17 -5.05
N LEU A 7 0.35 -13.34 -4.50
CA LEU A 7 1.70 -13.11 -4.99
C LEU A 7 2.67 -13.50 -3.89
N ASN A 8 3.77 -14.13 -4.28
CA ASN A 8 4.82 -14.45 -3.32
C ASN A 8 5.39 -13.15 -2.73
N TYR A 9 5.27 -13.03 -1.41
CA TYR A 9 5.62 -11.80 -0.71
C TYR A 9 7.12 -11.50 -0.75
N ASP A 10 7.96 -12.52 -0.59
CA ASP A 10 9.41 -12.34 -0.62
C ASP A 10 9.89 -11.92 -2.02
N ASP A 11 9.25 -12.41 -3.10
CA ASP A 11 9.52 -11.94 -4.46
C ASP A 11 9.15 -10.45 -4.62
N ILE A 12 8.02 -10.01 -4.05
CA ILE A 12 7.61 -8.58 -4.06
C ILE A 12 8.58 -7.70 -3.28
N VAL A 13 9.03 -8.17 -2.10
CA VAL A 13 10.04 -7.47 -1.30
C VAL A 13 11.35 -7.35 -2.07
N LYS A 14 11.79 -8.43 -2.73
CA LYS A 14 13.03 -8.46 -3.52
C LYS A 14 12.98 -7.51 -4.71
N GLU A 15 11.85 -7.45 -5.41
CA GLU A 15 11.65 -6.65 -6.62
C GLU A 15 10.89 -5.33 -6.35
N GLU A 16 11.00 -4.80 -5.13
CA GLU A 16 10.16 -3.69 -4.62
C GLU A 16 10.11 -2.50 -5.57
N SER A 17 11.26 -2.02 -6.04
CA SER A 17 11.32 -0.85 -6.92
C SER A 17 10.52 -1.02 -8.21
N VAL A 18 10.56 -2.21 -8.81
CA VAL A 18 9.84 -2.51 -10.05
C VAL A 18 8.35 -2.66 -9.78
N VAL A 19 8.00 -3.30 -8.66
CA VAL A 19 6.61 -3.46 -8.21
C VAL A 19 5.99 -2.10 -7.89
N VAL A 20 6.63 -1.26 -7.08
CA VAL A 20 6.15 0.08 -6.72
C VAL A 20 5.98 0.95 -7.96
N ASP A 21 6.96 0.95 -8.88
CA ASP A 21 6.85 1.72 -10.11
C ASP A 21 5.63 1.30 -10.94
N TYR A 22 5.40 -0.01 -11.08
CA TYR A 22 4.24 -0.55 -11.79
C TYR A 22 2.93 -0.25 -11.07
N LEU A 23 2.87 -0.46 -9.76
CA LEU A 23 1.66 -0.26 -8.95
C LEU A 23 1.20 1.19 -9.01
N VAL A 24 2.12 2.15 -8.83
CA VAL A 24 1.78 3.58 -8.85
C VAL A 24 1.38 4.03 -10.25
N LYS A 25 2.02 3.53 -11.31
CA LYS A 25 1.66 3.87 -12.70
C LYS A 25 0.25 3.43 -13.10
N ASN A 26 -0.23 2.34 -12.51
CA ASN A 26 -1.49 1.71 -12.87
C ASN A 26 -2.58 1.85 -11.79
N SER A 27 -2.45 2.85 -10.92
CA SER A 27 -3.39 3.13 -9.83
C SER A 27 -3.70 4.61 -9.79
N ASP A 28 -4.90 4.96 -9.29
CA ASP A 28 -5.28 6.35 -9.02
C ASP A 28 -4.79 6.79 -7.63
N ARG A 29 -4.80 5.84 -6.68
CA ARG A 29 -4.50 6.07 -5.27
C ARG A 29 -3.73 4.90 -4.68
N PHE A 30 -3.04 5.18 -3.58
CA PHE A 30 -2.59 4.17 -2.64
C PHE A 30 -3.02 4.57 -1.22
N SER A 31 -3.12 3.61 -0.33
CA SER A 31 -3.30 3.85 1.09
C SER A 31 -2.27 3.11 1.90
N VAL A 32 -1.96 3.64 3.08
CA VAL A 32 -1.14 2.98 4.09
C VAL A 32 -1.86 3.03 5.43
N THR A 33 -1.62 2.04 6.28
CA THR A 33 -2.12 2.07 7.66
C THR A 33 -1.02 2.61 8.58
N ALA A 34 -1.27 3.73 9.25
CA ALA A 34 -0.27 4.41 10.07
C ALA A 34 -0.74 4.51 11.52
N VAL A 35 0.15 4.21 12.47
CA VAL A 35 -0.10 4.48 13.88
C VAL A 35 0.27 5.92 14.19
N ILE A 36 -0.70 6.72 14.62
CA ILE A 36 -0.50 8.14 14.90
C ILE A 36 0.11 8.39 16.29
N LYS A 37 0.94 9.42 16.39
CA LYS A 37 1.59 9.88 17.62
C LYS A 37 0.75 10.96 18.31
N ARG A 38 1.03 11.19 19.60
CA ARG A 38 0.37 12.26 20.35
C ARG A 38 0.83 13.64 19.85
N PRO A 39 -0.05 14.65 19.80
CA PRO A 39 -1.47 14.60 20.18
C PRO A 39 -2.36 14.00 19.08
N TYR A 40 -3.20 13.02 19.43
CA TYR A 40 -4.00 12.24 18.47
C TYR A 40 -5.10 13.02 17.73
N SER A 41 -5.40 14.23 18.19
CA SER A 41 -6.38 15.14 17.56
C SER A 41 -5.74 16.15 16.61
N GLN A 42 -4.41 16.11 16.42
CA GLN A 42 -3.71 17.03 15.54
C GLN A 42 -4.04 16.77 14.07
N LEU A 43 -4.14 17.83 13.28
CA LEU A 43 -4.26 17.79 11.82
C LEU A 43 -3.17 18.65 11.16
N PRO A 44 -2.36 18.10 10.24
CA PRO A 44 -2.29 16.67 9.91
C PRO A 44 -1.82 15.83 11.12
N PRO A 45 -2.24 14.56 11.21
CA PRO A 45 -1.76 13.66 12.26
C PRO A 45 -0.24 13.42 12.08
N ASP A 46 0.46 13.30 13.20
CA ASP A 46 1.88 12.91 13.20
C ASP A 46 1.99 11.38 13.17
N PHE A 47 2.81 10.85 12.28
CA PHE A 47 3.12 9.43 12.14
C PHE A 47 4.43 9.29 11.37
N ASN A 48 5.04 8.10 11.44
CA ASN A 48 6.30 7.86 10.75
C ASN A 48 6.14 8.04 9.24
N TYR A 49 7.10 8.74 8.63
CA TYR A 49 7.08 9.14 7.22
C TYR A 49 5.90 10.05 6.82
N GLY A 50 5.19 10.64 7.80
CA GLY A 50 4.08 11.53 7.53
C GLY A 50 4.46 12.75 6.72
N VAL A 51 5.61 13.37 7.00
CA VAL A 51 6.11 14.55 6.25
C VAL A 51 6.38 14.20 4.78
N GLN A 52 6.91 13.01 4.52
CA GLN A 52 7.23 12.52 3.18
C GLN A 52 5.96 12.25 2.37
N LEU A 53 4.93 11.70 3.02
CA LEU A 53 3.67 11.36 2.36
C LEU A 53 2.70 12.54 2.25
N GLN A 54 2.77 13.51 3.18
CA GLN A 54 1.87 14.67 3.29
C GLN A 54 1.58 15.39 1.95
N PRO A 55 2.55 15.63 1.04
CA PRO A 55 2.28 16.30 -0.23
C PRO A 55 1.33 15.55 -1.19
N PHE A 56 1.05 14.28 -0.89
CA PHE A 56 0.24 13.40 -1.70
C PHE A 56 -1.04 12.95 -1.02
N VAL A 57 -1.22 13.27 0.27
CA VAL A 57 -2.40 12.87 1.04
C VAL A 57 -3.64 13.56 0.49
N GLU A 58 -4.66 12.77 0.20
CA GLU A 58 -6.00 13.23 -0.15
C GLU A 58 -6.96 13.11 1.04
N ASN A 59 -6.76 12.13 1.93
CA ASN A 59 -7.64 11.91 3.07
C ASN A 59 -6.94 11.18 4.24
N TYR A 60 -7.41 11.47 5.46
CA TYR A 60 -7.09 10.74 6.69
C TYR A 60 -8.37 10.08 7.21
N ILE A 61 -8.41 8.75 7.25
CA ILE A 61 -9.58 7.99 7.68
C ILE A 61 -9.29 7.38 9.06
N PHE A 62 -9.86 7.99 10.09
CA PHE A 62 -9.63 7.61 11.49
C PHE A 62 -10.43 6.38 11.90
N GLU A 63 -11.66 6.26 11.40
CA GLU A 63 -12.59 5.21 11.82
C GLU A 63 -12.47 3.99 10.91
N ARG A 64 -12.23 2.80 11.49
CA ARG A 64 -12.07 1.55 10.74
C ARG A 64 -13.25 1.22 9.83
N LYS A 65 -14.48 1.53 10.26
CA LYS A 65 -15.70 1.28 9.48
C LYS A 65 -15.73 2.03 8.15
N ASP A 66 -14.96 3.12 8.03
CA ASP A 66 -14.90 3.99 6.87
C ASP A 66 -13.67 3.69 5.99
N TRP A 67 -12.84 2.71 6.37
CA TRP A 67 -11.69 2.29 5.59
C TRP A 67 -12.11 1.76 4.22
N LEU A 68 -11.27 2.00 3.21
CA LEU A 68 -11.52 1.56 1.84
C LEU A 68 -11.46 0.04 1.66
N VAL A 69 -11.00 -0.68 2.69
CA VAL A 69 -10.94 -2.14 2.77
C VAL A 69 -11.31 -2.61 4.18
N ASN A 70 -11.87 -3.82 4.28
CA ASN A 70 -12.41 -4.36 5.53
C ASN A 70 -11.63 -5.56 6.10
N PHE A 71 -10.54 -5.98 5.44
CA PHE A 71 -9.75 -7.15 5.84
C PHE A 71 -8.46 -6.80 6.60
N LEU A 72 -8.05 -5.54 6.62
CA LEU A 72 -6.85 -5.12 7.34
C LEU A 72 -7.07 -5.20 8.86
N GLY A 73 -5.99 -5.52 9.56
CA GLY A 73 -5.92 -5.46 11.02
C GLY A 73 -6.17 -4.06 11.54
N TYR A 74 -6.50 -3.94 12.82
CA TYR A 74 -6.69 -2.65 13.46
C TYR A 74 -5.97 -2.62 14.80
N MET A 75 -5.02 -1.69 14.92
CA MET A 75 -4.35 -1.35 16.17
C MET A 75 -4.87 -0.04 16.75
N ARG A 76 -4.64 0.16 18.05
CA ARG A 76 -5.00 1.39 18.74
C ARG A 76 -4.28 2.57 18.08
N HIS A 77 -5.03 3.63 17.75
CA HIS A 77 -4.51 4.82 17.06
C HIS A 77 -3.98 4.55 15.64
N GLN A 78 -4.37 3.43 15.02
CA GLN A 78 -4.11 3.21 13.61
C GLN A 78 -5.16 3.92 12.76
N ILE A 79 -4.71 4.64 11.74
CA ILE A 79 -5.55 5.30 10.75
C ILE A 79 -5.19 4.80 9.36
N MET A 80 -6.09 5.00 8.40
CA MET A 80 -5.76 4.84 6.99
C MET A 80 -5.45 6.21 6.38
N VAL A 81 -4.27 6.33 5.78
CA VAL A 81 -3.84 7.52 5.05
C VAL A 81 -3.98 7.23 3.57
N VAL A 82 -4.82 8.01 2.87
CA VAL A 82 -5.06 7.84 1.43
C VAL A 82 -4.27 8.89 0.68
N CYS A 83 -3.46 8.45 -0.27
CA CYS A 83 -2.58 9.28 -1.08
C CYS A 83 -2.90 9.11 -2.57
N ARG A 84 -2.73 10.18 -3.35
CA ARG A 84 -2.82 10.11 -4.81
C ARG A 84 -1.59 9.41 -5.41
N CYS A 85 -1.81 8.60 -6.44
CA CYS A 85 -0.75 8.10 -7.30
C CYS A 85 -0.41 9.14 -8.35
N CYS A 86 0.84 9.61 -8.35
CA CYS A 86 1.36 10.58 -9.31
C CYS A 86 2.86 10.36 -9.49
N LYS A 87 3.48 11.10 -10.41
CA LYS A 87 4.92 10.99 -10.68
C LYS A 87 5.75 11.29 -9.44
N GLU A 88 5.31 12.24 -8.62
CA GLU A 88 6.00 12.70 -7.42
C GLU A 88 5.82 11.71 -6.27
N SER A 89 4.61 11.17 -6.05
CA SER A 89 4.41 10.14 -5.02
C SER A 89 5.11 8.84 -5.38
N ARG A 90 5.18 8.48 -6.66
CA ARG A 90 6.01 7.36 -7.14
C ARG A 90 7.47 7.54 -6.77
N LYS A 91 8.05 8.71 -7.07
CA LYS A 91 9.44 9.02 -6.71
C LYS A 91 9.64 8.95 -5.20
N GLN A 92 8.69 9.47 -4.43
CA GLN A 92 8.79 9.44 -2.98
C GLN A 92 8.77 8.01 -2.43
N LEU A 93 7.87 7.15 -2.91
CA LEU A 93 7.81 5.75 -2.49
C LEU A 93 9.11 5.01 -2.84
N LEU A 94 9.66 5.24 -4.04
CA LEU A 94 10.94 4.65 -4.45
C LEU A 94 12.18 5.19 -3.69
N LEU A 95 12.04 6.32 -2.98
CA LEU A 95 13.10 6.89 -2.13
C LEU A 95 12.97 6.45 -0.67
N MET A 96 11.79 5.97 -0.27
CA MET A 96 11.59 5.42 1.05
C MET A 96 12.28 4.05 1.15
N PRO A 97 12.61 3.59 2.36
CA PRO A 97 12.95 2.18 2.55
C PRO A 97 11.80 1.29 2.06
N ASN A 98 12.14 0.03 1.77
CA ASN A 98 11.24 -0.95 1.18
C ASN A 98 9.84 -0.91 1.84
N VAL A 99 8.84 -0.49 1.05
CA VAL A 99 7.48 -0.24 1.53
C VAL A 99 6.73 -1.53 1.92
N PHE A 100 7.29 -2.69 1.58
CA PHE A 100 6.80 -4.01 1.94
C PHE A 100 7.55 -4.62 3.14
N LEU A 101 8.37 -3.84 3.86
CA LEU A 101 9.00 -4.26 5.12
C LEU A 101 8.73 -3.24 6.24
N PRO A 102 7.46 -3.04 6.65
CA PRO A 102 7.13 -1.95 7.54
C PRO A 102 7.72 -2.06 8.94
N ILE A 103 7.85 -3.28 9.45
CA ILE A 103 8.41 -3.55 10.78
C ILE A 103 9.92 -3.22 10.80
N ASP A 104 10.65 -3.59 9.76
CA ASP A 104 12.11 -3.41 9.70
C ASP A 104 12.50 -1.94 9.45
N ASN A 105 11.61 -1.17 8.80
CA ASN A 105 11.89 0.18 8.33
C ASN A 105 11.16 1.30 9.10
N ASP A 106 10.35 0.94 10.09
CA ASP A 106 9.53 1.87 10.89
C ASP A 106 8.63 2.78 10.03
N ILE A 107 8.15 2.28 8.89
CA ILE A 107 7.24 2.97 7.97
C ILE A 107 5.78 2.60 8.29
N PRO A 108 4.78 3.34 7.75
CA PRO A 108 3.39 2.91 7.78
C PRO A 108 3.23 1.46 7.31
N GLU A 109 2.38 0.71 7.99
CA GLU A 109 2.03 -0.68 7.70
C GLU A 109 1.14 -0.76 6.44
N ASP A 110 0.84 -2.00 6.03
CA ASP A 110 -0.11 -2.42 5.01
C ASP A 110 -0.41 -1.39 3.93
N ILE A 111 0.31 -1.50 2.81
CA ILE A 111 0.08 -0.68 1.63
C ILE A 111 -0.96 -1.33 0.71
N CYS A 112 -1.96 -0.56 0.30
CA CYS A 112 -2.95 -0.93 -0.70
C CYS A 112 -2.91 0.03 -1.90
N PHE A 113 -3.22 -0.47 -3.09
CA PHE A 113 -3.31 0.32 -4.32
C PHE A 113 -4.69 0.16 -4.96
N TYR A 114 -5.18 1.25 -5.52
CA TYR A 114 -6.54 1.35 -6.06
C TYR A 114 -6.50 1.77 -7.52
N ARG A 115 -7.15 0.99 -8.39
CA ARG A 115 -7.30 1.24 -9.82
C ARG A 115 -8.77 1.44 -10.15
N ASN A 116 -9.11 2.53 -10.84
CA ASN A 116 -10.49 2.97 -11.10
C ASN A 116 -11.33 3.07 -9.82
N GLY A 117 -10.73 3.58 -8.74
CA GLY A 117 -11.36 3.70 -7.42
C GLY A 117 -11.68 2.39 -6.69
N LYS A 118 -11.24 1.24 -7.19
CA LYS A 118 -11.40 -0.08 -6.56
C LYS A 118 -10.06 -0.61 -6.10
N LEU A 119 -10.06 -1.41 -5.04
CA LEU A 119 -8.85 -2.15 -4.63
C LEU A 119 -8.31 -2.93 -5.83
N TRP A 120 -7.01 -2.90 -6.04
CA TRP A 120 -6.33 -3.66 -7.09
C TRP A 120 -5.18 -4.49 -6.53
N PHE A 121 -4.44 -3.98 -5.55
CA PHE A 121 -3.35 -4.70 -4.88
C PHE A 121 -3.35 -4.37 -3.39
N ALA A 122 -3.03 -5.34 -2.55
CA ALA A 122 -2.91 -5.16 -1.10
C ALA A 122 -1.77 -5.99 -0.54
N THR A 123 -1.20 -5.48 0.55
CA THR A 123 -0.32 -6.23 1.44
C THR A 123 -0.93 -6.33 2.83
N ILE A 124 -0.66 -7.46 3.49
CA ILE A 124 -0.85 -7.66 4.93
C ILE A 124 0.51 -8.08 5.46
N SER A 125 1.28 -7.11 5.92
CA SER A 125 2.73 -7.25 6.07
C SER A 125 3.12 -8.17 7.22
N HIS A 126 2.37 -8.11 8.33
CA HIS A 126 2.59 -9.03 9.46
C HIS A 126 2.30 -10.50 9.10
N GLU A 127 1.41 -10.76 8.13
CA GLU A 127 1.12 -12.12 7.63
C GLU A 127 1.98 -12.52 6.43
N LYS A 128 2.83 -11.60 5.92
CA LYS A 128 3.54 -11.75 4.64
C LYS A 128 2.61 -12.16 3.50
N ILE A 129 1.46 -11.51 3.42
CA ILE A 129 0.49 -11.73 2.34
C ILE A 129 0.54 -10.57 1.37
N ALA A 130 0.58 -10.88 0.08
CA ALA A 130 0.30 -9.94 -0.99
C ALA A 130 -0.70 -10.57 -1.96
N PHE A 131 -1.67 -9.79 -2.41
CA PHE A 131 -2.61 -10.24 -3.42
C PHE A 131 -3.07 -9.10 -4.32
N ALA A 132 -3.49 -9.46 -5.52
CA ALA A 132 -4.15 -8.58 -6.47
C ALA A 132 -5.56 -9.07 -6.79
N VAL A 133 -6.45 -8.15 -7.14
CA VAL A 133 -7.83 -8.42 -7.56
C VAL A 133 -8.09 -7.72 -8.89
N ASP A 134 -9.07 -8.20 -9.66
CA ASP A 134 -9.40 -7.64 -10.99
C ASP A 134 -8.16 -7.53 -11.91
N VAL A 135 -7.26 -8.52 -11.82
CA VAL A 135 -6.01 -8.57 -12.59
C VAL A 135 -6.28 -8.76 -14.09
N THR A 136 -5.49 -8.06 -14.90
CA THR A 136 -5.50 -8.23 -16.34
C THR A 136 -4.42 -9.22 -16.79
N LYS A 137 -4.48 -9.65 -18.06
CA LYS A 137 -3.39 -10.43 -18.67
C LYS A 137 -2.06 -9.68 -18.64
N ALA A 138 -2.08 -8.35 -18.78
CA ALA A 138 -0.87 -7.52 -18.72
C ALA A 138 -0.26 -7.53 -17.30
N ASP A 139 -1.09 -7.46 -16.26
CA ASP A 139 -0.63 -7.56 -14.87
C ASP A 139 0.03 -8.91 -14.59
N LEU A 140 -0.59 -10.00 -15.05
CA LEU A 140 -0.03 -11.35 -14.92
C LEU A 140 1.30 -11.52 -15.67
N THR A 141 1.39 -10.99 -16.89
CA THR A 141 2.63 -10.98 -17.66
C THR A 141 3.71 -10.18 -16.93
N PHE A 142 3.38 -9.00 -16.41
CA PHE A 142 4.31 -8.18 -15.64
C PHE A 142 4.87 -8.92 -14.43
N PHE A 143 4.01 -9.53 -13.59
CA PHE A 143 4.47 -10.29 -12.43
C PHE A 143 5.37 -11.45 -12.85
N LYS A 144 4.97 -12.22 -13.86
CA LYS A 144 5.74 -13.36 -14.35
C LYS A 144 7.12 -12.95 -14.91
N GLU A 145 7.18 -11.90 -15.73
CA GLU A 145 8.43 -11.44 -16.36
C GLU A 145 9.42 -10.86 -15.35
N ASN A 146 8.93 -10.32 -14.23
CA ASN A 146 9.76 -9.82 -13.13
C ASN A 146 10.00 -10.89 -12.04
N GLY A 147 9.73 -12.16 -12.33
CA GLY A 147 10.05 -13.27 -11.43
C GLY A 147 9.14 -13.38 -10.20
N ILE A 148 8.01 -12.66 -10.17
CA ILE A 148 7.07 -12.67 -9.06
C ILE A 148 6.10 -13.83 -9.25
N LYS A 149 6.21 -14.85 -8.39
CA LYS A 149 5.32 -16.01 -8.46
C LYS A 149 3.91 -15.65 -8.02
N SER A 150 2.92 -16.06 -8.82
CA SER A 150 1.50 -15.89 -8.54
C SER A 150 0.79 -17.24 -8.38
N TYR A 151 -0.17 -17.32 -7.47
CA TYR A 151 -1.01 -18.49 -7.22
C TYR A 151 -2.47 -18.09 -6.96
N ILE A 152 -3.38 -19.02 -7.23
CA ILE A 152 -4.84 -18.85 -7.05
C ILE A 152 -5.22 -19.51 -5.73
#